data_AF-A0A1F6AHG5-F1
#
_entry.id   AF-A0A1F6AHG5-F1
#
_cell.length_a   1.000
_cell.length_b   1.000
_cell.length_c   1.000
_cell.angle_alpha   90.00
_cell.angle_beta   90.00
_cell.angle_gamma   90.00
#
_symmetry.space_group_name_H-M   'P 1'
#
loop_
_entity.id
_entity.type
_entity.pdbx_description
1 polymer ?
#
loop_
_entity_poly.entity_id
_entity_poly.type
_entity_poly.pdbx_seq_one_letter_code
_entity_poly.pdbx_strand_id
1 'polypeptide(L)'
;MLSVEMRRTSQAHFLQSNDWFCTVAIMRSVHHMRRDPVPEELQLAQTLGANIAHGVAQKDLVSYLAVRGIPHRVHHDTSISTLWEGLRRGNGFLVSYQEVSDGDIEGNGGRIWSERYLRPYDPYLDDGHDNLLFGLTENSRNVYLLDPGLNYQISGLPKGIRTIPLPVFECRWIDSDTNQLLRRSAIEIELSPPKSRSWVWEILLKYFPHIRSTVSMPRK
;
A
#
# COMPACT_ATOMS: atom_id res chain seq x y z
N MET A 1 -19.60 -16.31 14.01
CA MET A 1 -18.23 -16.51 14.54
C MET A 1 -17.24 -16.20 13.43
N LEU A 2 -16.36 -15.20 13.60
CA LEU A 2 -15.27 -14.96 12.65
C LEU A 2 -14.17 -16.00 12.89
N SER A 3 -13.61 -16.58 11.83
CA SER A 3 -12.54 -17.58 11.94
C SER A 3 -11.33 -17.02 12.70
N VAL A 4 -10.52 -17.89 13.31
CA VAL A 4 -9.31 -17.49 14.05
C VAL A 4 -8.31 -16.72 13.16
N GLU A 5 -8.27 -17.02 11.86
CA GLU A 5 -7.50 -16.25 10.86
C GLU A 5 -8.04 -14.82 10.70
N MET A 6 -9.34 -14.62 10.81
CA MET A 6 -9.95 -13.29 10.65
C MET A 6 -9.63 -12.32 11.80
N ARG A 7 -9.42 -12.81 13.02
CA ARG A 7 -8.92 -11.96 14.13
C ARG A 7 -7.46 -11.53 13.91
N ARG A 8 -6.69 -12.27 13.10
CA ARG A 8 -5.30 -11.98 12.76
C ARG A 8 -5.19 -10.99 11.58
N THR A 9 -6.19 -10.94 10.70
CA THR A 9 -6.22 -10.02 9.54
C THR A 9 -6.54 -8.57 9.89
N SER A 10 -7.28 -8.31 10.99
CA SER A 10 -7.42 -6.94 11.52
C SER A 10 -6.18 -6.44 12.27
N GLN A 11 -5.15 -7.28 12.42
CA GLN A 11 -3.88 -6.97 13.10
C GLN A 11 -2.71 -6.71 12.12
N ALA A 12 -2.91 -6.87 10.81
CA ALA A 12 -1.86 -6.64 9.82
C ALA A 12 -1.62 -5.16 9.52
N HIS A 13 -2.56 -4.29 9.91
CA HIS A 13 -2.42 -2.85 9.80
C HIS A 13 -1.68 -2.32 11.02
N PHE A 14 -0.46 -1.83 10.80
CA PHE A 14 0.28 -1.08 11.80
C PHE A 14 0.13 0.41 11.51
N LEU A 15 -0.28 1.16 12.52
CA LEU A 15 -0.33 2.62 12.45
C LEU A 15 1.07 3.19 12.61
N GLN A 16 1.38 4.24 11.87
CA GLN A 16 2.58 5.03 12.15
C GLN A 16 2.41 5.79 13.46
N SER A 17 3.40 5.69 14.35
CA SER A 17 3.43 6.50 15.58
C SER A 17 4.02 7.89 15.37
N ASN A 18 4.67 8.11 14.24
CA ASN A 18 5.34 9.34 13.85
C ASN A 18 4.99 9.68 12.40
N ASP A 19 4.87 10.97 12.09
CA ASP A 19 4.46 11.46 10.76
C ASP A 19 5.35 10.95 9.62
N TRP A 20 6.61 10.63 9.91
CA TRP A 20 7.60 10.17 8.94
C TRP A 20 7.80 8.65 8.92
N PHE A 21 7.03 7.89 9.68
CA PHE A 21 7.21 6.45 9.86
C PHE A 21 6.27 5.60 8.98
N CYS A 22 5.69 6.19 7.93
CA CYS A 22 4.82 5.50 6.98
C CYS A 22 5.46 4.22 6.41
N THR A 23 6.67 4.30 5.86
CA THR A 23 7.43 3.13 5.38
C THR A 23 7.72 2.11 6.50
N VAL A 24 8.04 2.58 7.72
CA VAL A 24 8.32 1.69 8.86
C VAL A 24 7.08 0.85 9.21
N ALA A 25 5.92 1.50 9.33
CA ALA A 25 4.65 0.86 9.62
C ALA A 25 4.20 -0.11 8.51
N ILE A 26 4.42 0.24 7.25
CA ILE A 26 4.21 -0.67 6.12
C ILE A 26 5.10 -1.89 6.22
N MET A 27 6.38 -1.71 6.52
CA MET A 27 7.30 -2.84 6.64
C MET A 27 6.92 -3.78 7.78
N ARG A 28 6.43 -3.27 8.92
CA ARG A 28 5.84 -4.12 9.97
C ARG A 28 4.65 -4.92 9.45
N SER A 29 3.80 -4.27 8.67
CA SER A 29 2.67 -4.91 8.00
C SER A 29 3.17 -6.04 7.10
N VAL A 30 4.14 -5.78 6.21
CA VAL A 30 4.77 -6.77 5.31
C VAL A 30 5.34 -7.98 6.07
N HIS A 31 6.09 -7.75 7.16
CA HIS A 31 6.60 -8.84 8.02
C HIS A 31 5.47 -9.73 8.53
N HIS A 32 4.38 -9.12 9.03
CA HIS A 32 3.20 -9.85 9.46
C HIS A 32 2.54 -10.64 8.33
N MET A 33 2.43 -10.06 7.12
CA MET A 33 1.86 -10.74 5.94
C MET A 33 2.64 -11.99 5.55
N ARG A 34 3.97 -11.87 5.63
CA ARG A 34 4.91 -12.93 5.27
C ARG A 34 5.08 -13.97 6.37
N ARG A 35 4.48 -13.74 7.56
CA ARG A 35 4.64 -14.56 8.77
C ARG A 35 6.09 -14.57 9.29
N ASP A 36 6.82 -13.51 8.98
CA ASP A 36 8.13 -13.24 9.55
C ASP A 36 7.95 -12.62 10.94
N PRO A 37 8.95 -12.72 11.85
CA PRO A 37 8.91 -12.02 13.13
C PRO A 37 8.76 -10.52 12.91
N VAL A 38 7.67 -9.93 13.44
CA VAL A 38 7.39 -8.50 13.31
C VAL A 38 8.32 -7.72 14.24
N PRO A 39 9.23 -6.88 13.73
CA PRO A 39 10.10 -6.10 14.59
C PRO A 39 9.33 -4.99 15.32
N GLU A 40 9.85 -4.58 16.47
CA GLU A 40 9.39 -3.37 17.14
C GLU A 40 9.66 -2.14 16.27
N GLU A 41 8.76 -1.16 16.32
CA GLU A 41 8.76 -0.02 15.40
C GLU A 41 10.06 0.79 15.47
N LEU A 42 10.51 1.13 16.68
CA LEU A 42 11.74 1.91 16.88
C LEU A 42 12.98 1.16 16.40
N GLN A 43 13.04 -0.16 16.62
CA GLN A 43 14.14 -1.00 16.15
C GLN A 43 14.15 -1.06 14.62
N LEU A 44 12.97 -1.19 14.00
CA LEU A 44 12.85 -1.19 12.55
C LEU A 44 13.21 0.17 11.95
N ALA A 45 12.73 1.27 12.55
CA ALA A 45 13.07 2.63 12.15
C ALA A 45 14.59 2.85 12.15
N GLN A 46 15.29 2.45 13.22
CA GLN A 46 16.75 2.51 13.29
C GLN A 46 17.42 1.65 12.21
N THR A 47 16.90 0.45 11.96
CA THR A 47 17.47 -0.47 10.95
C THR A 47 17.28 0.05 9.53
N LEU A 48 16.15 0.70 9.25
CA LEU A 48 15.83 1.33 7.97
C LEU A 48 16.50 2.69 7.79
N GLY A 49 17.22 3.20 8.79
CA GLY A 49 17.79 4.55 8.74
C GLY A 49 16.74 5.66 8.70
N ALA A 50 15.55 5.42 9.26
CA ALA A 50 14.45 6.37 9.24
C ALA A 50 14.86 7.70 9.89
N ASN A 51 14.60 8.79 9.17
CA ASN A 51 14.85 10.15 9.59
C ASN A 51 13.53 10.82 9.98
N ILE A 52 13.50 11.49 11.13
CA ILE A 52 12.33 12.19 11.67
C ILE A 52 11.90 13.44 10.88
N ALA A 53 12.59 13.78 9.79
CA ALA A 53 12.26 14.92 8.92
C ALA A 53 12.00 14.50 7.46
N HIS A 54 12.44 13.31 7.05
CA HIS A 54 12.41 12.88 5.63
C HIS A 54 12.00 11.41 5.44
N GLY A 55 11.61 10.70 6.51
CA GLY A 55 11.21 9.29 6.43
C GLY A 55 12.36 8.34 6.09
N VAL A 56 12.08 7.32 5.27
CA VAL A 56 13.05 6.28 4.89
C VAL A 56 13.40 6.45 3.42
N ALA A 57 14.69 6.58 3.11
CA ALA A 57 15.13 6.65 1.72
C ALA A 57 14.96 5.29 1.02
N GLN A 58 14.61 5.29 -0.27
CA GLN A 58 14.35 4.05 -1.01
C GLN A 58 15.54 3.10 -0.97
N LYS A 59 16.77 3.63 -1.12
CA LYS A 59 18.01 2.83 -1.08
C LYS A 59 18.18 2.04 0.23
N ASP A 60 17.74 2.60 1.36
CA ASP A 60 17.90 2.00 2.68
C ASP A 60 16.84 0.91 2.89
N LEU A 61 15.62 1.14 2.40
CA LEU A 61 14.58 0.13 2.31
C LEU A 61 14.98 -1.05 1.41
N VAL A 62 15.52 -0.79 0.21
CA VAL A 62 15.99 -1.84 -0.72
C VAL A 62 17.12 -2.66 -0.08
N SER A 63 18.07 -1.99 0.57
CA SER A 63 19.15 -2.65 1.31
C SER A 63 18.60 -3.54 2.43
N TYR A 64 17.60 -3.07 3.18
CA TYR A 64 16.93 -3.85 4.20
C TYR A 64 16.26 -5.10 3.63
N LEU A 65 15.48 -4.97 2.54
CA LEU A 65 14.80 -6.08 1.89
C LEU A 65 15.81 -7.15 1.44
N ALA A 66 16.93 -6.73 0.86
CA ALA A 66 18.01 -7.62 0.43
C ALA A 66 18.64 -8.38 1.62
N VAL A 67 19.01 -7.68 2.69
CA VAL A 67 19.59 -8.29 3.90
C VAL A 67 18.64 -9.27 4.57
N ARG A 68 17.32 -9.00 4.55
CA ARG A 68 16.28 -9.88 5.10
C ARG A 68 15.91 -11.04 4.17
N GLY A 69 16.46 -11.09 2.96
CA GLY A 69 16.10 -12.11 1.96
C GLY A 69 14.64 -12.03 1.52
N ILE A 70 14.03 -10.83 1.59
CA ILE A 70 12.66 -10.61 1.12
C ILE A 70 12.71 -10.38 -0.39
N PRO A 71 12.08 -11.24 -1.22
CA PRO A 71 12.06 -11.04 -2.67
C PRO A 71 11.37 -9.72 -3.03
N HIS A 72 12.08 -8.90 -3.81
CA HIS A 72 11.60 -7.59 -4.22
C HIS A 72 12.14 -7.19 -5.60
N ARG A 73 11.49 -6.22 -6.24
CA ARG A 73 11.95 -5.57 -7.48
C ARG A 73 11.67 -4.08 -7.42
N VAL A 74 12.65 -3.28 -7.78
CA VAL A 74 12.49 -1.83 -7.90
C VAL A 74 12.07 -1.50 -9.32
N HIS A 75 10.99 -0.72 -9.45
CA HIS A 75 10.46 -0.24 -10.71
C HIS A 75 10.60 1.28 -10.76
N HIS A 76 11.31 1.78 -11.76
CA HIS A 76 11.43 3.22 -12.06
C HIS A 76 10.67 3.55 -13.35
N ASP A 77 10.14 4.76 -13.45
CA ASP A 77 9.37 5.24 -14.62
C ASP A 77 8.29 4.25 -15.07
N THR A 78 7.56 3.71 -14.10
CA THR A 78 6.68 2.55 -14.31
C THR A 78 5.22 2.93 -14.55
N SER A 79 4.40 1.92 -14.90
CA SER A 79 3.01 2.09 -15.31
C SER A 79 2.05 1.26 -14.46
N ILE A 80 0.76 1.61 -14.52
CA ILE A 80 -0.31 0.81 -13.89
C ILE A 80 -0.30 -0.63 -14.38
N SER A 81 0.03 -0.87 -15.66
CA SER A 81 0.12 -2.24 -16.21
C SER A 81 1.17 -3.07 -15.47
N THR A 82 2.32 -2.49 -15.11
CA THR A 82 3.35 -3.17 -14.32
C THR A 82 2.84 -3.53 -12.92
N LEU A 83 2.16 -2.59 -12.26
CA LEU A 83 1.56 -2.82 -10.93
C LEU A 83 0.54 -3.96 -11.00
N TRP A 84 -0.33 -3.91 -12.01
CA TRP A 84 -1.36 -4.91 -12.26
C TRP A 84 -0.79 -6.32 -12.40
N GLU A 85 0.28 -6.49 -13.18
CA GLU A 85 0.93 -7.78 -13.36
C GLU A 85 1.55 -8.33 -12.07
N GLY A 86 2.19 -7.48 -11.25
CA GLY A 86 2.72 -7.90 -9.94
C GLY A 86 1.62 -8.27 -8.96
N LEU A 87 0.55 -7.49 -8.92
CA LEU A 87 -0.64 -7.78 -8.11
C LEU A 87 -1.25 -9.13 -8.51
N ARG A 88 -1.35 -9.45 -9.81
CA ARG A 88 -1.82 -10.76 -10.29
C ARG A 88 -0.92 -11.92 -9.85
N ARG A 89 0.37 -11.69 -9.64
CA ARG A 89 1.29 -12.69 -9.05
C ARG A 89 1.14 -12.84 -7.53
N GLY A 90 0.34 -11.98 -6.89
CA GLY A 90 0.13 -11.95 -5.45
C GLY A 90 1.15 -11.12 -4.68
N ASN A 91 1.90 -10.27 -5.39
CA ASN A 91 2.83 -9.31 -4.79
C ASN A 91 2.08 -8.04 -4.39
N GLY A 92 2.67 -7.26 -3.48
CA GLY A 92 2.26 -5.90 -3.17
C GLY A 92 3.27 -4.91 -3.71
N PHE A 93 2.93 -3.64 -3.66
CA PHE A 93 3.84 -2.56 -4.04
C PHE A 93 3.89 -1.52 -2.95
N LEU A 94 5.08 -1.18 -2.48
CA LEU A 94 5.26 0.07 -1.76
C LEU A 94 5.29 1.19 -2.81
N VAL A 95 4.36 2.13 -2.65
CA VAL A 95 4.19 3.28 -3.53
C VAL A 95 4.08 4.54 -2.69
N SER A 96 4.74 5.61 -3.12
CA SER A 96 4.55 6.93 -2.54
C SER A 96 3.48 7.65 -3.33
N TYR A 97 2.48 8.19 -2.64
CA TYR A 97 1.48 9.05 -3.27
C TYR A 97 1.41 10.37 -2.51
N GLN A 98 1.21 11.47 -3.23
CA GLN A 98 1.04 12.79 -2.61
C GLN A 98 -0.33 12.84 -1.92
N GLU A 99 -0.32 12.93 -0.59
CA GLU A 99 -1.55 13.07 0.19
C GLU A 99 -2.07 14.52 0.12
N VAL A 100 -3.38 14.68 -0.12
CA VAL A 100 -4.03 15.99 -0.01
C VAL A 100 -4.97 15.91 1.20
N SER A 101 -4.62 16.64 2.26
CA SER A 101 -5.28 16.63 3.58
C SER A 101 -6.80 16.47 3.51
N ASP A 102 -7.35 15.49 4.24
CA ASP A 102 -8.76 15.20 4.57
C ASP A 102 -9.80 15.17 3.43
N GLY A 103 -9.39 15.52 2.21
CA GLY A 103 -10.25 15.57 1.05
C GLY A 103 -10.56 14.19 0.52
N ASP A 104 -9.65 13.22 0.62
CA ASP A 104 -9.80 11.88 0.02
C ASP A 104 -10.74 10.94 0.79
N ILE A 105 -11.39 11.43 1.84
CA ILE A 105 -12.14 10.63 2.81
C ILE A 105 -13.59 10.49 2.34
N GLU A 106 -13.97 9.30 1.86
CA GLU A 106 -15.38 8.87 1.91
C GLU A 106 -15.83 8.72 3.36
N GLY A 107 -16.16 9.85 3.99
CA GLY A 107 -16.89 9.92 5.24
C GLY A 107 -18.37 10.12 4.93
N ASN A 108 -19.15 9.03 5.01
CA ASN A 108 -20.63 9.00 4.97
C ASN A 108 -21.32 9.33 3.63
N GLY A 109 -21.63 8.27 2.86
CA GLY A 109 -22.84 8.25 2.04
C GLY A 109 -22.71 8.55 0.53
N GLY A 110 -21.56 8.27 -0.09
CA GLY A 110 -21.46 8.20 -1.55
C GLY A 110 -21.73 9.51 -2.28
N ARG A 111 -21.36 10.66 -1.71
CA ARG A 111 -21.49 11.97 -2.37
C ARG A 111 -20.19 12.39 -3.05
N ILE A 112 -20.20 12.19 -4.37
CA ILE A 112 -19.55 12.95 -5.44
C ILE A 112 -18.14 13.48 -5.14
N TRP A 113 -17.16 12.81 -5.75
CA TRP A 113 -15.88 13.32 -6.21
C TRP A 113 -16.03 14.72 -6.81
N SER A 114 -15.97 15.76 -5.99
CA SER A 114 -16.03 17.14 -6.49
C SER A 114 -14.81 17.42 -7.39
N GLU A 115 -14.88 18.44 -8.24
CA GLU A 115 -13.75 18.85 -9.10
C GLU A 115 -12.46 19.17 -8.30
N ARG A 116 -12.54 19.33 -6.96
CA ARG A 116 -11.37 19.44 -6.07
C ARG A 116 -10.51 18.18 -5.98
N TYR A 117 -11.04 16.98 -6.28
CA TYR A 117 -10.31 15.71 -6.15
C TYR A 117 -9.41 15.42 -7.37
N LEU A 118 -9.72 16.05 -8.51
CA LEU A 118 -8.88 16.03 -9.71
C LEU A 118 -7.82 17.12 -9.69
N ARG A 119 -7.58 17.77 -8.53
CA ARG A 119 -6.46 18.71 -8.44
C ARG A 119 -5.18 17.97 -8.82
N PRO A 120 -4.49 18.43 -9.88
CA PRO A 120 -3.20 17.88 -10.23
C PRO A 120 -2.26 18.04 -9.05
N TYR A 121 -1.23 17.19 -9.01
CA TYR A 121 -0.09 17.31 -8.10
C TYR A 121 0.29 18.77 -7.87
N ASP A 122 0.45 19.09 -6.60
CA ASP A 122 0.90 20.39 -6.18
C ASP A 122 2.41 20.30 -5.89
N PRO A 123 3.29 20.88 -6.72
CA PRO A 123 4.74 20.84 -6.49
C PRO A 123 5.18 21.54 -5.19
N TYR A 124 4.27 22.25 -4.51
CA TYR A 124 4.52 22.95 -3.26
C TYR A 124 4.04 22.18 -2.02
N LEU A 125 3.38 21.02 -2.19
CA LEU A 125 3.03 20.12 -1.10
C LEU A 125 4.11 19.03 -0.98
N ASP A 126 4.98 19.17 0.02
CA ASP A 126 6.11 18.26 0.30
C ASP A 126 5.68 17.05 1.14
N ASP A 127 4.53 16.44 0.79
CA ASP A 127 3.88 15.40 1.60
C ASP A 127 3.72 14.10 0.80
N GLY A 128 4.86 13.52 0.40
CA GLY A 128 4.90 12.15 -0.10
C GLY A 128 4.57 11.17 1.03
N HIS A 129 3.54 10.34 0.85
CA HIS A 129 3.13 9.36 1.85
C HIS A 129 3.23 7.94 1.31
N ASP A 130 4.02 7.11 1.98
CA ASP A 130 4.20 5.71 1.58
C ASP A 130 3.00 4.88 1.98
N ASN A 131 2.56 4.06 1.03
CA ASN A 131 1.41 3.19 1.13
C ASN A 131 1.74 1.82 0.55
N LEU A 132 1.08 0.77 1.06
CA LEU A 132 1.16 -0.54 0.44
C LEU A 132 -0.03 -0.74 -0.48
N LEU A 133 0.20 -0.67 -1.78
CA LEU A 133 -0.72 -1.10 -2.80
C LEU A 133 -0.82 -2.62 -2.81
N PHE A 134 -2.04 -3.13 -2.65
CA PHE A 134 -2.28 -4.56 -2.58
C PHE A 134 -3.43 -5.05 -3.48
N GLY A 135 -4.14 -4.15 -4.15
CA GLY A 135 -5.21 -4.54 -5.06
C GLY A 135 -5.61 -3.43 -6.03
N LEU A 136 -6.17 -3.85 -7.17
CA LEU A 136 -6.80 -2.97 -8.15
C LEU A 136 -8.02 -3.72 -8.72
N THR A 137 -9.07 -3.00 -9.12
CA THR A 137 -10.27 -3.59 -9.75
C THR A 137 -10.42 -3.18 -11.20
N GLU A 138 -10.67 -4.13 -12.10
CA GLU A 138 -10.87 -3.86 -13.53
C GLU A 138 -12.14 -3.02 -13.78
N ASN A 139 -13.22 -3.32 -13.05
CA ASN A 139 -14.54 -2.74 -13.32
C ASN A 139 -14.74 -1.37 -12.66
N SER A 140 -14.36 -1.23 -11.40
CA SER A 140 -14.54 0.02 -10.64
C SER A 140 -13.39 0.99 -10.82
N ARG A 141 -12.30 0.55 -11.48
CA ARG A 141 -11.06 1.30 -11.64
C ARG A 141 -10.62 1.89 -10.30
N ASN A 142 -10.66 1.09 -9.23
CA ASN A 142 -10.22 1.51 -7.91
C ASN A 142 -8.93 0.79 -7.53
N VAL A 143 -8.09 1.50 -6.80
CA VAL A 143 -6.83 1.09 -6.19
C VAL A 143 -7.06 0.93 -4.69
N TYR A 144 -6.51 -0.14 -4.11
CA TYR A 144 -6.61 -0.43 -2.68
C TYR A 144 -5.23 -0.31 -2.04
N LEU A 145 -5.14 0.60 -1.09
CA LEU A 145 -3.92 0.90 -0.34
C LEU A 145 -4.12 0.54 1.12
N LEU A 146 -3.09 -0.03 1.74
CA LEU A 146 -2.95 -0.05 3.18
C LEU A 146 -2.18 1.20 3.58
N ASP A 147 -2.86 2.06 4.33
CA ASP A 147 -2.40 3.39 4.70
C ASP A 147 -2.06 3.43 6.20
N PRO A 148 -0.78 3.61 6.56
CA PRO A 148 -0.34 3.63 7.96
C PRO A 148 -0.80 4.86 8.75
N GLY A 149 -1.23 5.94 8.09
CA GLY A 149 -1.82 7.13 8.72
C GLY A 149 -3.32 6.98 9.01
N LEU A 150 -4.00 6.03 8.35
CA LEU A 150 -5.46 5.90 8.41
C LEU A 150 -5.94 5.15 9.66
N ASN A 151 -6.28 5.87 10.73
CA ASN A 151 -6.71 5.28 12.01
C ASN A 151 -8.23 4.99 12.13
N TYR A 152 -8.98 4.97 11.04
CA TYR A 152 -10.41 4.65 11.07
C TYR A 152 -10.80 3.65 10.00
N GLN A 153 -12.05 3.20 10.08
CA GLN A 153 -12.63 2.25 9.16
C GLN A 153 -13.54 2.98 8.16
N ILE A 154 -13.26 2.84 6.87
CA ILE A 154 -14.18 3.27 5.81
C ILE A 154 -15.24 2.17 5.63
N SER A 155 -16.50 2.55 5.48
CA SER A 155 -17.64 1.63 5.44
C SER A 155 -17.39 0.41 4.53
N GLY A 156 -17.56 -0.79 5.07
CA GLY A 156 -17.39 -2.05 4.34
C GLY A 156 -15.95 -2.57 4.22
N LEU A 157 -14.92 -1.79 4.59
CA LEU A 157 -13.50 -2.20 4.53
C LEU A 157 -12.91 -2.37 5.93
N PRO A 158 -11.87 -3.20 6.11
CA PRO A 158 -11.04 -3.18 7.32
C PRO A 158 -10.43 -1.79 7.61
N LYS A 159 -10.11 -1.54 8.88
CA LYS A 159 -9.35 -0.35 9.33
C LYS A 159 -8.02 -0.24 8.58
N GLY A 160 -7.63 0.99 8.23
CA GLY A 160 -6.35 1.24 7.56
C GLY A 160 -6.36 1.02 6.05
N ILE A 161 -7.49 0.63 5.47
CA ILE A 161 -7.60 0.42 4.02
C ILE A 161 -8.26 1.63 3.36
N ARG A 162 -7.52 2.23 2.42
CA ARG A 162 -7.97 3.33 1.56
C ARG A 162 -8.36 2.78 0.18
N THR A 163 -9.44 3.31 -0.38
CA THR A 163 -9.86 3.05 -1.76
C THR A 163 -9.74 4.34 -2.55
N ILE A 164 -8.96 4.34 -3.64
CA ILE A 164 -8.72 5.52 -4.47
C ILE A 164 -9.10 5.20 -5.92
N PRO A 165 -9.85 6.06 -6.63
CA PRO A 165 -10.06 5.91 -8.06
C PRO A 165 -8.72 5.95 -8.80
N LEU A 166 -8.54 5.03 -9.73
CA LEU A 166 -7.32 4.87 -10.52
C LEU A 166 -6.86 6.17 -11.18
N PRO A 167 -7.72 7.00 -11.80
CA PRO A 167 -7.28 8.27 -12.37
C PRO A 167 -6.71 9.22 -11.31
N VAL A 168 -7.24 9.20 -10.08
CA VAL A 168 -6.74 10.03 -8.97
C VAL A 168 -5.40 9.48 -8.48
N PHE A 169 -5.29 8.16 -8.31
CA PHE A 169 -4.03 7.51 -7.94
C PHE A 169 -2.94 7.82 -8.96
N GLU A 170 -3.20 7.67 -10.26
CA GLU A 170 -2.22 7.98 -11.32
C GLU A 170 -1.75 9.43 -11.30
N CYS A 171 -2.63 10.37 -10.98
CA CYS A 171 -2.29 11.79 -10.91
C CYS A 171 -1.46 12.18 -9.68
N ARG A 172 -1.38 11.31 -8.67
CA ARG A 172 -0.71 11.59 -7.38
C ARG A 172 0.37 10.60 -7.00
N TRP A 173 0.50 9.52 -7.76
CA TRP A 173 1.59 8.57 -7.63
C TRP A 173 2.89 9.25 -8.08
N ILE A 174 3.85 9.33 -7.18
CA ILE A 174 5.12 10.03 -7.35
C ILE A 174 6.30 9.06 -7.20
N ASP A 175 7.48 9.54 -7.59
CA ASP A 175 8.74 8.91 -7.22
C ASP A 175 9.01 9.07 -5.72
N SER A 176 9.42 8.00 -5.03
CA SER A 176 9.66 8.04 -3.58
C SER A 176 10.92 8.81 -3.19
N ASP A 177 11.90 8.93 -4.10
CA ASP A 177 13.19 9.56 -3.81
C ASP A 177 13.22 11.04 -4.19
N THR A 178 12.50 11.40 -5.27
CA THR A 178 12.52 12.74 -5.85
C THR A 178 11.23 13.52 -5.61
N ASN A 179 10.18 12.86 -5.09
CA ASN A 179 8.82 13.40 -4.99
C ASN A 179 8.28 13.94 -6.33
N GLN A 180 8.84 13.51 -7.48
CA GLN A 180 8.45 13.99 -8.80
C GLN A 180 7.39 13.09 -9.43
N LEU A 181 6.29 13.69 -9.91
CA LEU A 181 5.25 12.98 -10.67
C LEU A 181 5.76 12.28 -11.93
N LEU A 182 6.70 12.90 -12.63
CA LEU A 182 7.13 12.42 -13.94
C LEU A 182 7.94 11.12 -13.85
N ARG A 183 8.32 10.70 -12.63
CA ARG A 183 9.19 9.56 -12.35
C ARG A 183 8.54 8.51 -11.45
N ARG A 184 7.28 8.17 -11.70
CA ARG A 184 6.52 7.16 -10.92
C ARG A 184 7.35 5.92 -10.61
N SER A 185 7.52 5.65 -9.32
CA SER A 185 8.33 4.52 -8.83
C SER A 185 7.50 3.59 -7.95
N ALA A 186 7.86 2.31 -7.93
CA ALA A 186 7.26 1.37 -7.01
C ALA A 186 8.25 0.27 -6.64
N ILE A 187 8.17 -0.22 -5.41
CA ILE A 187 8.91 -1.39 -4.97
C ILE A 187 7.94 -2.55 -4.87
N GLU A 188 8.04 -3.49 -5.81
CA GLU A 188 7.30 -4.75 -5.76
C GLU A 188 7.89 -5.63 -4.65
N ILE A 189 7.02 -6.15 -3.78
CA ILE A 189 7.40 -6.99 -2.64
C ILE A 189 6.52 -8.23 -2.63
N GLU A 190 7.12 -9.41 -2.50
CA GLU A 190 6.38 -10.65 -2.33
C GLU A 190 5.75 -10.70 -0.93
N LEU A 191 4.41 -10.67 -0.84
CA LEU A 191 3.68 -10.57 0.45
C LEU A 191 3.39 -11.91 1.11
N SER A 192 3.57 -13.04 0.42
CA SER A 192 3.31 -14.37 0.95
C SER A 192 4.21 -15.40 0.27
N PRO A 193 4.65 -16.44 0.98
CA PRO A 193 5.40 -17.52 0.35
C PRO A 193 4.59 -18.13 -0.82
N PRO A 194 5.24 -18.67 -1.87
CA PRO A 194 4.59 -19.11 -3.12
C PRO A 194 3.51 -20.21 -3.00
N LYS A 195 3.20 -20.67 -1.79
CA LYS A 195 2.31 -21.81 -1.50
C LYS A 195 1.10 -21.49 -0.61
N SER A 196 1.00 -20.29 -0.05
CA SER A 196 -0.16 -19.87 0.76
C SER A 196 -0.95 -18.79 0.03
N ARG A 197 -2.28 -18.92 0.00
CA ARG A 197 -3.17 -17.80 -0.37
C ARG A 197 -2.78 -16.61 0.50
N SER A 198 -2.33 -15.51 -0.10
CA SER A 198 -2.01 -14.32 0.68
C SER A 198 -3.28 -13.84 1.38
N TRP A 199 -3.19 -13.44 2.64
CA TRP A 199 -4.32 -12.90 3.38
C TRP A 199 -4.90 -11.63 2.71
N VAL A 200 -4.06 -10.90 1.95
CA VAL A 200 -4.48 -9.83 1.02
C VAL A 200 -5.51 -10.38 0.03
N TRP A 201 -5.21 -11.53 -0.60
CA TRP A 201 -6.19 -12.21 -1.44
C TRP A 201 -7.41 -12.63 -0.64
N GLU A 202 -7.29 -13.08 0.60
CA GLU A 202 -8.47 -13.44 1.40
C GLU A 202 -9.35 -12.24 1.76
N ILE A 203 -8.76 -11.08 2.06
CA ILE A 203 -9.48 -9.81 2.25
C ILE A 203 -10.12 -9.36 0.95
N LEU A 204 -9.36 -9.31 -0.14
CA LEU A 204 -9.88 -8.95 -1.45
C LEU A 204 -11.03 -9.87 -1.85
N LEU A 205 -10.89 -11.18 -1.69
CA LEU A 205 -11.91 -12.16 -2.05
C LEU A 205 -13.15 -12.15 -1.14
N LYS A 206 -12.99 -11.72 0.12
CA LYS A 206 -14.08 -11.65 1.10
C LYS A 206 -14.90 -10.37 0.98
N TYR A 207 -14.23 -9.23 0.81
CA TYR A 207 -14.87 -7.92 0.74
C TYR A 207 -15.23 -7.53 -0.70
N PHE A 208 -14.52 -8.09 -1.68
CA PHE A 208 -14.77 -7.86 -3.11
C PHE A 208 -14.87 -9.21 -3.85
N PRO A 209 -15.93 -10.00 -3.61
CA PRO A 209 -16.07 -11.33 -4.20
C PRO A 209 -16.10 -11.33 -5.74
N HIS A 210 -16.40 -10.20 -6.37
CA HIS A 210 -16.31 -9.99 -7.83
C HIS A 210 -14.87 -9.95 -8.37
N ILE A 211 -13.85 -9.80 -7.52
CA ILE A 211 -12.45 -9.93 -7.94
C ILE A 211 -12.14 -11.36 -8.42
N ARG A 212 -12.90 -12.37 -7.96
CA ARG A 212 -12.77 -13.78 -8.41
C ARG A 212 -12.92 -13.95 -9.91
N SER A 213 -13.71 -13.10 -10.57
CA SER A 213 -13.98 -13.22 -12.01
C SER A 213 -13.02 -12.40 -12.88
N THR A 214 -12.19 -11.53 -12.30
CA THR A 214 -11.32 -10.57 -13.00
C THR A 214 -9.83 -10.90 -12.88
N VAL A 215 -9.43 -11.75 -11.94
CA VAL A 215 -8.06 -12.28 -11.85
C VAL A 215 -8.08 -13.78 -12.10
N SER A 216 -7.61 -14.19 -13.29
CA SER A 216 -7.40 -15.60 -13.61
C SER A 216 -6.35 -16.18 -12.66
N MET A 217 -6.79 -17.08 -11.78
CA MET A 217 -5.87 -17.77 -10.87
C MET A 217 -4.88 -18.63 -11.67
N PRO A 218 -3.60 -18.73 -11.23
CA PRO A 218 -2.76 -19.85 -11.65
C PRO A 218 -3.48 -21.13 -11.24
N ARG A 219 -3.83 -21.97 -12.21
CA ARG A 219 -4.38 -23.30 -11.92
C ARG A 219 -3.27 -24.11 -11.23
N LYS A 220 -3.64 -24.81 -10.15
CA LYS A 220 -2.77 -25.75 -9.44
C LYS A 220 -2.18 -26.78 -10.38
#